data_AF-A0A917FJI9-F1
#
_entry.id   AF-A0A917FJI9-F1
#
_cell.length_a   1.000
_cell.length_b   1.000
_cell.length_c   1.000
_cell.angle_alpha   90.00
_cell.angle_beta   90.00
_cell.angle_gamma   90.00
#
_symmetry.space_group_name_H-M   'P 1'
#
loop_
_entity.id
_entity.type
_entity.pdbx_description
1 polymer ?
#
loop_
_entity_poly.entity_id
_entity_poly.type
_entity_poly.pdbx_seq_one_letter_code
_entity_poly.pdbx_strand_id
1 'polypeptide(L)'
;MLSGAGYSDSGQAAPGLPRWRQQTQYAIGHTLNDFYSLLPEVRRETPIQFLLERRWPPQGDAFPSLLHYWDVKTAVSDELMRIASVNHLQDIPVMLYEQWFVPVPQLKLELSIIFQLAWRSGVSGRSLKMQKFMVSGNEEVITGYLHMANVFCQQAYGEPPETVEIYSLLDGRKHCFDGAAFTLKESLDYVQLLSVFVEEEEEASRSPRCSNRRSDIGEDAYRGYGLM
;
A
#
# COMPACT_ATOMS: atom_id res chain seq x y z
N MET A 1 -8.94 20.62 -30.56
CA MET A 1 -8.10 19.72 -31.38
C MET A 1 -6.70 19.71 -30.81
N LEU A 2 -6.03 18.54 -30.87
CA LEU A 2 -4.79 18.10 -30.18
C LEU A 2 -5.08 17.60 -28.74
N SER A 3 -5.55 16.36 -28.55
CA SER A 3 -4.96 15.03 -28.82
C SER A 3 -3.77 14.69 -27.92
N GLY A 4 -3.88 13.60 -27.16
CA GLY A 4 -2.78 13.02 -26.40
C GLY A 4 -3.17 12.22 -25.15
N ALA A 5 -4.26 11.45 -25.17
CA ALA A 5 -4.57 10.49 -24.11
C ALA A 5 -3.66 9.25 -24.25
N GLY A 6 -2.51 9.29 -23.58
CA GLY A 6 -1.70 8.11 -23.31
C GLY A 6 -2.07 7.56 -21.94
N TYR A 7 -3.02 6.64 -21.90
CA TYR A 7 -3.19 5.76 -20.75
C TYR A 7 -2.04 4.76 -20.76
N SER A 8 -1.02 5.02 -19.96
CA SER A 8 -0.01 4.05 -19.59
C SER A 8 0.31 4.25 -18.11
N ASP A 9 -0.63 3.83 -17.27
CA ASP A 9 -0.36 3.63 -15.85
C ASP A 9 -0.31 2.13 -15.56
N SER A 10 0.76 1.50 -16.07
CA SER A 10 1.24 0.27 -15.47
C SER A 10 1.85 0.66 -14.14
N GLY A 11 1.08 0.47 -13.06
CA GLY A 11 1.52 0.76 -11.70
C GLY A 11 2.95 0.27 -11.48
N GLN A 12 3.87 1.22 -11.39
CA GLN A 12 5.26 0.93 -11.08
C GLN A 12 5.28 0.24 -9.72
N ALA A 13 5.75 -1.02 -9.74
CA ALA A 13 6.04 -1.77 -8.53
C ALA A 13 6.93 -0.92 -7.63
N ALA A 14 6.51 -0.71 -6.38
CA ALA A 14 7.36 -0.08 -5.37
C ALA A 14 8.71 -0.80 -5.36
N PRO A 15 9.84 -0.09 -5.59
CA PRO A 15 11.14 -0.73 -5.68
C PRO A 15 11.44 -1.43 -4.35
N GLY A 16 11.70 -2.74 -4.40
CA GLY A 16 12.21 -3.52 -3.25
C GLY A 16 11.30 -4.60 -2.66
N LEU A 17 9.98 -4.60 -2.90
CA LEU A 17 9.11 -5.67 -2.38
C LEU A 17 8.99 -6.85 -3.36
N PRO A 18 9.07 -8.12 -2.89
CA PRO A 18 8.85 -9.28 -3.74
C PRO A 18 7.48 -9.26 -4.43
N ARG A 19 7.42 -9.68 -5.70
CA ARG A 19 6.21 -9.65 -6.53
C ARG A 19 5.02 -10.37 -5.89
N TRP A 20 5.23 -11.54 -5.30
CA TRP A 20 4.15 -12.26 -4.60
C TRP A 20 3.51 -11.41 -3.50
N ARG A 21 4.32 -10.66 -2.73
CA ARG A 21 3.82 -9.87 -1.61
C ARG A 21 2.97 -8.71 -2.10
N GLN A 22 3.37 -8.07 -3.19
CA GLN A 22 2.57 -7.02 -3.83
C GLN A 22 1.22 -7.58 -4.34
N GLN A 23 1.25 -8.74 -5.00
CA GLN A 23 0.04 -9.41 -5.49
C GLN A 23 -0.89 -9.86 -4.35
N THR A 24 -0.34 -10.41 -3.27
CA THR A 24 -1.11 -10.77 -2.08
C THR A 24 -1.72 -9.53 -1.44
N GLN A 25 -0.97 -8.43 -1.30
CA GLN A 25 -1.46 -7.18 -0.74
C GLN A 25 -2.63 -6.60 -1.56
N TYR A 26 -2.51 -6.65 -2.88
CA TYR A 26 -3.59 -6.28 -3.81
C TYR A 26 -4.82 -7.17 -3.61
N ALA A 27 -4.64 -8.49 -3.56
CA ALA A 27 -5.73 -9.44 -3.36
C ALA A 27 -6.47 -9.19 -2.05
N ILE A 28 -5.76 -8.95 -0.94
CA ILE A 28 -6.34 -8.60 0.36
C ILE A 28 -7.18 -7.32 0.26
N GLY A 29 -6.60 -6.25 -0.28
CA GLY A 29 -7.27 -4.95 -0.39
C GLY A 29 -8.58 -5.03 -1.17
N HIS A 30 -8.55 -5.70 -2.33
CA HIS A 30 -9.75 -5.88 -3.16
C HIS A 30 -10.75 -6.87 -2.59
N THR A 31 -10.30 -7.87 -1.83
CA THR A 31 -11.20 -8.78 -1.12
C THR A 31 -11.98 -8.04 -0.04
N LEU A 32 -11.31 -7.19 0.74
CA LEU A 32 -11.96 -6.36 1.76
C LEU A 32 -12.89 -5.32 1.12
N ASN A 33 -12.47 -4.68 0.03
CA ASN A 33 -13.32 -3.79 -0.75
C ASN A 33 -14.61 -4.50 -1.21
N ASP A 34 -14.49 -5.69 -1.82
CA ASP A 34 -15.64 -6.49 -2.25
C ASP A 34 -16.53 -6.87 -1.05
N PHE A 35 -15.93 -7.30 0.07
CA PHE A 35 -16.66 -7.78 1.26
C PHE A 35 -17.44 -6.67 1.98
N TYR A 36 -16.83 -5.50 2.18
CA TYR A 36 -17.48 -4.38 2.84
C TYR A 36 -18.37 -3.55 1.90
N SER A 37 -18.32 -3.78 0.59
CA SER A 37 -19.31 -3.27 -0.37
C SER A 37 -20.63 -4.03 -0.32
N LEU A 38 -20.66 -5.24 0.23
CA LEU A 38 -21.90 -5.99 0.45
C LEU A 38 -22.75 -5.32 1.52
N LEU A 39 -24.07 -5.41 1.34
CA LEU A 39 -25.04 -5.09 2.37
C LEU A 39 -24.79 -5.97 3.62
N PRO A 40 -25.01 -5.46 4.84
CA PRO A 40 -24.76 -6.20 6.08
C PRO A 40 -25.41 -7.60 6.13
N GLU A 41 -26.63 -7.74 5.60
CA GLU A 41 -27.37 -9.00 5.58
C GLU A 41 -26.70 -10.03 4.66
N VAL A 42 -26.20 -9.57 3.50
CA VAL A 42 -25.49 -10.42 2.54
C VAL A 42 -24.09 -10.75 3.04
N ARG A 43 -23.42 -9.77 3.66
CA ARG A 43 -22.07 -9.92 4.22
C ARG A 43 -22.01 -11.04 5.27
N ARG A 44 -23.02 -11.11 6.14
CA ARG A 44 -23.12 -12.16 7.18
C ARG A 44 -23.15 -13.57 6.59
N GLU A 45 -23.82 -13.74 5.46
CA GLU A 45 -23.99 -15.04 4.81
C GLU A 45 -22.87 -15.35 3.79
N THR A 46 -21.99 -14.39 3.49
CA THR A 46 -20.94 -14.53 2.48
C THR A 46 -19.60 -14.88 3.13
N PRO A 47 -19.03 -16.07 2.88
CA PRO A 47 -17.69 -16.39 3.35
C PRO A 47 -16.65 -15.50 2.65
N ILE A 48 -15.83 -14.77 3.42
CA ILE A 48 -14.79 -13.88 2.84
C ILE A 48 -13.78 -14.65 1.96
N GLN A 49 -13.55 -15.93 2.25
CA GLN A 49 -12.69 -16.80 1.43
C GLN A 49 -13.17 -16.89 -0.01
N PHE A 50 -14.49 -16.93 -0.24
CA PHE A 50 -15.03 -16.99 -1.60
C PHE A 50 -14.63 -15.77 -2.42
N LEU A 51 -14.62 -14.59 -1.80
CA LEU A 51 -14.17 -13.35 -2.42
C LEU A 51 -12.65 -13.35 -2.61
N LEU A 52 -11.90 -13.88 -1.63
CA LEU A 52 -10.45 -14.00 -1.70
C LEU A 52 -10.01 -14.87 -2.89
N GLU A 53 -10.64 -16.03 -3.08
CA GLU A 53 -10.33 -16.95 -4.18
C GLU A 53 -10.42 -16.28 -5.55
N ARG A 54 -11.41 -15.39 -5.74
CA ARG A 54 -11.58 -14.63 -6.99
C ARG A 54 -10.47 -13.62 -7.24
N ARG A 55 -9.85 -13.10 -6.17
CA ARG A 55 -8.80 -12.08 -6.23
C ARG A 55 -7.39 -12.65 -6.07
N TRP A 56 -7.28 -13.90 -5.64
CA TRP A 56 -6.00 -14.52 -5.34
C TRP A 56 -5.14 -14.62 -6.60
N PRO A 57 -3.85 -14.26 -6.54
CA PRO A 57 -2.98 -14.39 -7.70
C PRO A 57 -2.92 -15.85 -8.17
N PRO A 58 -2.94 -16.09 -9.48
CA PRO A 58 -2.78 -17.44 -10.00
C PRO A 58 -1.43 -18.02 -9.56
N GLN A 59 -1.41 -19.33 -9.39
CA GLN A 59 -0.16 -20.05 -9.17
C GLN A 59 0.76 -19.82 -10.39
N GLY A 60 1.87 -19.12 -10.16
CA GLY A 60 2.85 -18.79 -11.18
C GLY A 60 4.18 -18.36 -10.54
N ASP A 61 5.11 -17.89 -11.37
CA ASP A 61 6.52 -17.64 -10.97
C ASP A 61 6.72 -16.47 -10.00
N ALA A 62 5.64 -15.85 -9.52
CA ALA A 62 5.71 -14.79 -8.53
C ALA A 62 6.12 -15.31 -7.15
N PHE A 63 5.79 -16.57 -6.83
CA PHE A 63 6.06 -17.21 -5.55
C PHE A 63 7.35 -18.05 -5.59
N PRO A 64 8.17 -18.07 -4.52
CA PRO A 64 9.41 -18.84 -4.48
C PRO A 64 9.23 -20.35 -4.65
N SER A 65 8.10 -20.91 -4.20
CA SER A 65 7.79 -22.34 -4.32
C SER A 65 6.29 -22.58 -4.22
N LEU A 66 5.85 -23.77 -4.65
CA LEU A 66 4.46 -24.21 -4.49
C LEU A 66 4.05 -24.29 -3.02
N LEU A 67 4.95 -24.77 -2.15
CA LEU A 67 4.71 -24.84 -0.72
C LEU A 67 4.47 -23.43 -0.15
N HIS A 68 5.35 -22.49 -0.47
CA HIS A 68 5.21 -21.09 -0.02
C HIS A 68 3.91 -20.44 -0.53
N TYR A 69 3.48 -20.74 -1.77
CA TYR A 69 2.19 -20.27 -2.28
C TYR A 69 1.02 -20.73 -1.42
N TRP A 70 0.97 -22.02 -1.07
CA TRP A 70 -0.11 -22.58 -0.25
C TRP A 70 -0.04 -22.11 1.20
N ASP A 71 1.16 -21.98 1.78
CA ASP A 71 1.35 -21.48 3.14
C ASP A 71 0.81 -20.05 3.28
N VAL A 72 1.21 -19.15 2.35
CA VAL A 72 0.74 -17.76 2.33
C VAL A 72 -0.77 -17.69 2.12
N LYS A 73 -1.31 -18.48 1.19
CA LYS A 73 -2.75 -18.52 0.91
C LYS A 73 -3.55 -18.95 2.13
N THR A 74 -3.12 -20.04 2.78
CA THR A 74 -3.81 -20.60 3.94
C THR A 74 -3.77 -19.62 5.10
N ALA A 75 -2.59 -19.09 5.45
CA ALA A 75 -2.43 -18.14 6.55
C ALA A 75 -3.27 -16.86 6.36
N VAL A 76 -3.24 -16.26 5.16
CA VAL A 76 -4.04 -15.06 4.87
C VAL A 76 -5.54 -15.36 4.89
N SER A 77 -5.95 -16.51 4.34
CA SER A 77 -7.36 -16.93 4.33
C SER A 77 -7.91 -17.13 5.74
N ASP A 78 -7.16 -17.85 6.58
CA ASP A 78 -7.54 -18.13 7.97
C ASP A 78 -7.66 -16.84 8.80
N GLU A 79 -6.69 -15.94 8.66
CA GLU A 79 -6.72 -14.69 9.42
C GLU A 79 -7.82 -13.74 8.92
N LEU A 80 -8.05 -13.65 7.61
CA LEU A 80 -9.16 -12.86 7.06
C LEU A 80 -10.52 -13.40 7.51
N MET A 81 -10.71 -14.72 7.56
CA MET A 81 -11.93 -15.32 8.12
C MET A 81 -12.13 -14.90 9.58
N ARG A 82 -11.07 -15.03 10.39
CA ARG A 82 -11.11 -14.68 11.81
C ARG A 82 -11.53 -13.22 11.99
N ILE A 83 -10.93 -12.30 11.25
CA ILE A 83 -11.26 -10.87 11.34
C ILE A 83 -12.68 -10.60 10.83
N ALA A 84 -13.04 -11.10 9.65
CA ALA A 84 -14.34 -10.85 9.03
C ALA A 84 -15.52 -11.37 9.86
N SER A 85 -15.32 -12.43 10.65
CA SER A 85 -16.38 -13.02 11.49
C SER A 85 -16.87 -12.13 12.64
N VAL A 86 -16.08 -11.13 13.04
CA VAL A 86 -16.40 -10.26 14.20
C VAL A 86 -16.34 -8.78 13.88
N ASN A 87 -15.66 -8.39 12.79
CA ASN A 87 -15.34 -6.99 12.53
C ASN A 87 -16.45 -6.28 11.76
N HIS A 88 -17.09 -5.29 12.40
CA HIS A 88 -17.98 -4.33 11.74
C HIS A 88 -19.01 -4.96 10.79
N LEU A 89 -19.61 -6.09 11.19
CA LEU A 89 -20.55 -6.84 10.34
C LEU A 89 -21.83 -6.07 10.00
N GLN A 90 -22.20 -5.08 10.82
CA GLN A 90 -23.41 -4.26 10.62
C GLN A 90 -23.11 -2.85 10.13
N ASP A 91 -21.85 -2.43 10.22
CA ASP A 91 -21.47 -1.08 9.90
C ASP A 91 -21.06 -0.98 8.43
N ILE A 92 -21.42 0.15 7.82
CA ILE A 92 -20.97 0.51 6.48
C ILE A 92 -19.79 1.47 6.64
N PRO A 93 -18.61 1.16 6.08
CA PRO A 93 -17.48 2.07 6.13
C PRO A 93 -17.80 3.37 5.37
N VAL A 94 -17.31 4.49 5.89
CA VAL A 94 -17.42 5.80 5.22
C VAL A 94 -16.36 6.00 4.15
N MET A 95 -15.27 5.23 4.21
CA MET A 95 -14.23 5.17 3.19
C MET A 95 -13.81 3.71 2.98
N LEU A 96 -13.74 3.29 1.72
CA LEU A 96 -13.56 1.89 1.36
C LEU A 96 -12.61 1.72 0.17
N TYR A 97 -11.33 1.45 0.45
CA TYR A 97 -10.27 1.28 -0.54
C TYR A 97 -10.16 2.47 -1.51
N GLU A 98 -10.11 3.67 -0.95
CA GLU A 98 -10.08 4.93 -1.68
C GLU A 98 -8.81 5.71 -1.37
N GLN A 99 -8.27 6.41 -2.36
CA GLN A 99 -7.19 7.36 -2.18
C GLN A 99 -7.76 8.76 -1.94
N TRP A 100 -7.29 9.40 -0.87
CA TRP A 100 -7.71 10.73 -0.48
C TRP A 100 -6.51 11.66 -0.39
N PHE A 101 -6.76 12.93 -0.65
CA PHE A 101 -5.75 13.98 -0.69
C PHE A 101 -6.14 15.09 0.28
N VAL A 102 -5.15 15.64 0.97
CA VAL A 102 -5.34 16.81 1.83
C VAL A 102 -4.13 17.74 1.72
N PRO A 103 -4.35 19.05 1.48
CA PRO A 103 -3.25 19.99 1.52
C PRO A 103 -2.68 20.07 2.94
N VAL A 104 -1.35 20.13 3.05
CA VAL A 104 -0.63 20.36 4.31
C VAL A 104 0.18 21.65 4.18
N PRO A 105 -0.45 22.82 4.43
CA PRO A 105 0.18 24.12 4.16
C PRO A 105 1.50 24.33 4.89
N GLN A 106 1.66 23.75 6.09
CA GLN A 106 2.86 23.87 6.91
C GLN A 106 4.09 23.29 6.22
N LEU A 107 3.88 22.23 5.43
CA LEU A 107 4.95 21.52 4.71
C LEU A 107 4.95 21.85 3.21
N LYS A 108 4.02 22.70 2.75
CA LYS A 108 3.82 23.07 1.33
C LYS A 108 3.68 21.86 0.39
N LEU A 109 3.04 20.81 0.86
CA LEU A 109 2.77 19.59 0.09
C LEU A 109 1.29 19.21 0.13
N GLU A 110 0.90 18.28 -0.73
CA GLU A 110 -0.38 17.59 -0.67
C GLU A 110 -0.16 16.16 -0.19
N LEU A 111 -0.70 15.83 0.99
CA LEU A 111 -0.59 14.49 1.54
C LEU A 111 -1.65 13.60 0.91
N SER A 112 -1.23 12.46 0.37
CA SER A 112 -2.14 11.42 -0.10
C SER A 112 -2.08 10.18 0.78
N ILE A 113 -3.24 9.57 1.04
CA ILE A 113 -3.36 8.36 1.83
C ILE A 113 -4.41 7.44 1.21
N ILE A 114 -4.12 6.14 1.18
CA ILE A 114 -5.09 5.12 0.79
C ILE A 114 -5.75 4.56 2.05
N PHE A 115 -7.04 4.85 2.19
CA PHE A 115 -7.88 4.28 3.24
C PHE A 115 -8.38 2.92 2.79
N GLN A 116 -7.97 1.85 3.46
CA GLN A 116 -8.51 0.52 3.16
C GLN A 116 -9.90 0.37 3.75
N LEU A 117 -10.08 0.64 5.04
CA LEU A 117 -11.37 0.77 5.68
C LEU A 117 -11.33 1.92 6.69
N ALA A 118 -12.37 2.76 6.70
CA ALA A 118 -12.58 3.71 7.79
C ALA A 118 -14.07 3.87 8.12
N TRP A 119 -14.36 4.10 9.39
CA TRP A 119 -15.68 4.41 9.91
C TRP A 119 -15.66 5.76 10.60
N ARG A 120 -16.81 6.44 10.61
CA ARG A 120 -16.96 7.66 11.39
C ARG A 120 -16.84 7.35 12.88
N SER A 121 -16.11 8.19 13.62
CA SER A 121 -16.06 8.09 15.07
C SER A 121 -17.43 8.39 15.69
N GLY A 122 -17.77 7.64 16.75
CA GLY A 122 -18.91 7.95 17.62
C GLY A 122 -18.52 8.81 18.83
N VAL A 123 -17.24 9.17 18.96
CA VAL A 123 -16.67 9.87 20.11
C VAL A 123 -16.47 11.34 19.74
N SER A 124 -16.95 12.25 20.60
CA SER A 124 -16.76 13.68 20.38
C SER A 124 -15.28 14.06 20.46
N GLY A 125 -14.81 14.91 19.54
CA GLY A 125 -13.40 15.31 19.44
C GLY A 125 -12.52 14.29 18.71
N ARG A 126 -13.11 13.33 18.02
CA ARG A 126 -12.43 12.30 17.21
C ARG A 126 -13.10 12.18 15.84
N SER A 127 -12.29 11.95 14.81
CA SER A 127 -12.76 11.93 13.42
C SER A 127 -13.14 10.53 12.92
N LEU A 128 -12.15 9.63 12.82
CA LEU A 128 -12.30 8.33 12.16
C LEU A 128 -11.74 7.16 12.98
N LYS A 129 -12.36 5.98 12.83
CA LYS A 129 -11.76 4.67 13.13
C LYS A 129 -11.17 4.11 11.85
N MET A 130 -9.88 3.86 11.80
CA MET A 130 -9.18 3.43 10.60
C MET A 130 -8.66 1.99 10.77
N GLN A 131 -8.76 1.19 9.71
CA GLN A 131 -8.16 -0.13 9.66
C GLN A 131 -7.27 -0.28 8.44
N LYS A 132 -6.04 -0.74 8.68
CA LYS A 132 -5.02 -1.01 7.68
C LYS A 132 -4.66 -2.49 7.74
N PHE A 133 -4.60 -3.13 6.58
CA PHE A 133 -4.26 -4.54 6.42
C PHE A 133 -2.97 -4.65 5.62
N MET A 134 -2.02 -5.36 6.20
CA MET A 134 -0.70 -5.62 5.65
C MET A 134 -0.50 -7.13 5.51
N VAL A 135 0.16 -7.55 4.43
CA VAL A 135 0.57 -8.96 4.28
C VAL A 135 1.48 -9.37 5.44
N SER A 136 2.50 -8.54 5.71
CA SER A 136 3.45 -8.72 6.81
C SER A 136 3.72 -7.37 7.46
N GLY A 137 3.84 -7.34 8.78
CA GLY A 137 4.09 -6.12 9.55
C GLY A 137 5.48 -5.55 9.26
N ASN A 138 5.57 -4.23 9.15
CA ASN A 138 6.83 -3.50 9.15
C ASN A 138 6.62 -2.27 10.04
N GLU A 139 7.40 -2.18 11.12
CA GLU A 139 7.24 -1.14 12.14
C GLU A 139 7.46 0.28 11.61
N GLU A 140 8.37 0.46 10.63
CA GLU A 140 8.62 1.77 10.01
C GLU A 140 7.42 2.20 9.16
N VAL A 141 6.86 1.27 8.37
CA VAL A 141 5.65 1.52 7.57
C VAL A 141 4.44 1.79 8.47
N ILE A 142 4.32 1.06 9.57
CA ILE A 142 3.29 1.26 10.60
C ILE A 142 3.40 2.67 11.18
N THR A 143 4.59 3.03 11.64
CA THR A 143 4.86 4.34 12.27
C THR A 143 4.57 5.48 11.29
N GLY A 144 5.06 5.37 10.06
CA GLY A 144 4.77 6.35 9.02
C GLY A 144 3.28 6.48 8.72
N TYR A 145 2.56 5.35 8.64
CA TYR A 145 1.11 5.37 8.46
C TYR A 145 0.37 6.06 9.60
N LEU A 146 0.77 5.83 10.86
CA LEU A 146 0.17 6.49 12.03
C LEU A 146 0.35 8.01 11.99
N HIS A 147 1.56 8.49 11.68
CA HIS A 147 1.82 9.92 11.56
C HIS A 147 1.04 10.54 10.39
N MET A 148 1.03 9.89 9.21
CA MET A 148 0.24 10.35 8.06
C MET A 148 -1.26 10.38 8.36
N ALA A 149 -1.81 9.35 9.03
CA ALA A 149 -3.20 9.30 9.42
C ALA A 149 -3.57 10.44 10.39
N ASN A 150 -2.71 10.74 11.36
CA ASN A 150 -2.91 11.85 12.28
C ASN A 150 -2.90 13.20 11.56
N VAL A 151 -1.89 13.46 10.72
CA VAL A 151 -1.84 14.69 9.91
C VAL A 151 -3.09 14.79 9.04
N PHE A 152 -3.44 13.71 8.33
CA PHE A 152 -4.60 13.71 7.46
C PHE A 152 -5.88 14.09 8.21
N CYS A 153 -6.15 13.42 9.33
CA CYS A 153 -7.38 13.65 10.09
C CYS A 153 -7.45 15.06 10.68
N GLN A 154 -6.33 15.57 11.19
CA GLN A 154 -6.24 16.92 11.73
C GLN A 154 -6.46 17.99 10.64
N GLN A 155 -5.93 17.78 9.43
CA GLN A 155 -6.12 18.73 8.31
C GLN A 155 -7.52 18.63 7.69
N ALA A 156 -8.06 17.41 7.53
CA ALA A 156 -9.35 17.19 6.86
C ALA A 156 -10.56 17.43 7.79
N TYR A 157 -10.44 17.11 9.08
CA TYR A 157 -11.55 17.12 10.03
C TYR A 157 -11.32 18.04 11.24
N GLY A 158 -10.11 18.55 11.44
CA GLY A 158 -9.76 19.34 12.63
C GLY A 158 -9.61 18.51 13.92
N GLU A 159 -9.69 17.18 13.82
CA GLU A 159 -9.69 16.26 14.95
C GLU A 159 -8.81 15.03 14.66
N PRO A 160 -8.07 14.50 15.66
CA PRO A 160 -7.29 13.28 15.47
C PRO A 160 -8.19 12.07 15.21
N PRO A 161 -7.65 10.97 14.65
CA PRO A 161 -8.41 9.73 14.55
C PRO A 161 -8.82 9.24 15.95
N GLU A 162 -9.90 8.46 16.03
CA GLU A 162 -10.28 7.77 17.26
C GLU A 162 -9.28 6.65 17.55
N THR A 163 -9.17 5.72 16.59
CA THR A 163 -8.29 4.56 16.67
C THR A 163 -7.74 4.23 15.30
N VAL A 164 -6.49 3.79 15.25
CA VAL A 164 -5.89 3.19 14.07
C VAL A 164 -5.54 1.74 14.38
N GLU A 165 -6.18 0.80 13.69
CA GLU A 165 -5.89 -0.61 13.84
C GLU A 165 -5.10 -1.11 12.62
N ILE A 166 -4.05 -1.88 12.88
CA ILE A 166 -3.21 -2.45 11.83
C ILE A 166 -3.17 -3.96 11.99
N TYR A 167 -3.58 -4.67 10.96
CA TYR A 167 -3.59 -6.12 10.88
C TYR A 167 -2.41 -6.60 10.04
N SER A 168 -1.52 -7.39 10.62
CA SER A 168 -0.51 -8.16 9.90
C SER A 168 -1.02 -9.58 9.70
N LEU A 169 -1.37 -9.93 8.46
CA LEU A 169 -2.12 -11.14 8.18
C LEU A 169 -1.28 -12.41 8.28
N LEU A 170 -0.03 -12.40 7.82
CA LEU A 170 0.87 -13.56 7.95
C LEU A 170 1.31 -13.79 9.39
N ASP A 171 1.37 -12.74 10.21
CA ASP A 171 1.78 -12.84 11.61
C ASP A 171 0.58 -13.11 12.55
N GLY A 172 -0.65 -13.01 12.05
CA GLY A 172 -1.88 -13.10 12.85
C GLY A 172 -1.99 -12.02 13.94
N ARG A 173 -1.35 -10.85 13.72
CA ARG A 173 -1.24 -9.79 14.73
C ARG A 173 -2.16 -8.62 14.41
N LYS A 174 -2.81 -8.10 15.46
CA LYS A 174 -3.54 -6.83 15.45
C LYS A 174 -2.84 -5.86 16.38
N HIS A 175 -2.43 -4.72 15.84
CA HIS A 175 -1.98 -3.57 16.61
C HIS A 175 -3.12 -2.57 16.69
N CYS A 176 -3.37 -2.02 17.87
CA CYS A 176 -4.39 -1.00 18.08
C CYS A 176 -3.72 0.21 18.71
N PHE A 177 -3.84 1.36 18.03
CA PHE A 177 -3.26 2.62 18.47
C PHE A 177 -4.37 3.63 18.73
N ASP A 178 -4.24 4.37 19.84
CA ASP A 178 -5.04 5.57 20.06
C ASP A 178 -4.64 6.62 19.02
N GLY A 179 -5.61 7.19 18.31
CA GLY A 179 -5.31 8.21 17.30
C GLY A 179 -4.76 9.53 17.87
N ALA A 180 -4.77 9.71 19.19
CA ALA A 180 -4.12 10.81 19.90
C ALA A 180 -2.76 10.43 20.51
N ALA A 181 -2.18 9.27 20.14
CA ALA A 181 -0.88 8.84 20.64
C ALA A 181 0.26 9.80 20.26
N PHE A 182 0.11 10.57 19.19
CA PHE A 182 1.08 11.56 18.72
C PHE A 182 0.44 12.95 18.64
N THR A 183 1.20 13.97 18.99
CA THR A 183 0.79 15.36 18.74
C THR A 183 0.85 15.66 17.24
N LEU A 184 0.05 16.64 16.78
CA LEU A 184 0.09 17.07 15.38
C LEU A 184 1.50 17.55 14.98
N LYS A 185 2.21 18.22 15.89
CA LYS A 185 3.57 18.70 15.63
C LYS A 185 4.54 17.55 15.35
N GLU A 186 4.56 16.52 16.20
CA GLU A 186 5.40 15.34 15.99
C GLU A 186 5.10 14.64 14.67
N SER A 187 3.81 14.53 14.30
CA SER A 187 3.45 13.93 13.02
C SER A 187 3.82 14.80 11.81
N LEU A 188 3.73 16.13 11.91
CA LEU A 188 4.21 17.03 10.85
C LEU A 188 5.73 16.93 10.67
N ASP A 189 6.48 16.93 11.77
CA ASP A 189 7.94 16.77 11.74
C ASP A 189 8.32 15.42 11.10
N TYR A 190 7.62 14.33 11.44
CA TYR A 190 7.84 13.01 10.84
C TYR A 190 7.51 12.99 9.34
N VAL A 191 6.37 13.53 8.93
CA VAL A 191 5.97 13.58 7.51
C VAL A 191 6.94 14.44 6.69
N GLN A 192 7.46 15.53 7.26
CA GLN A 192 8.49 16.35 6.63
C GLN A 192 9.79 15.57 6.41
N LEU A 193 10.17 14.68 7.33
CA LEU A 193 11.32 13.80 7.12
C LEU A 193 11.06 12.81 5.99
N LEU A 194 9.86 12.20 5.95
CA LEU A 194 9.49 11.28 4.87
C LEU A 194 9.52 11.95 3.48
N SER A 195 9.07 13.21 3.37
CA SER A 195 9.03 13.90 2.07
C SER A 195 10.42 14.10 1.47
N VAL A 196 11.44 14.34 2.30
CA VAL A 196 12.83 14.49 1.85
C VAL A 196 13.34 13.21 1.20
N PHE A 197 13.06 12.04 1.79
CA PHE A 197 13.49 10.77 1.22
C PHE A 197 12.82 10.46 -0.12
N VAL A 198 11.55 10.83 -0.28
CA VAL A 198 10.82 10.65 -1.55
C VAL A 198 11.41 11.52 -2.65
N GLU A 199 11.73 12.78 -2.35
CA GLU A 199 12.38 13.69 -3.30
C GLU A 199 13.75 13.16 -3.74
N GLU A 200 14.57 12.66 -2.81
CA GLU A 200 15.88 12.08 -3.10
C GLU A 200 15.79 10.82 -3.99
N GLU A 201 14.82 9.93 -3.75
CA GLU A 201 14.58 8.74 -4.58
C GLU A 201 14.11 9.11 -6.00
N GLU A 202 13.24 10.12 -6.12
CA GLU A 202 12.80 10.64 -7.42
C GLU A 202 13.97 11.24 -8.21
N GLU A 203 14.85 12.01 -7.57
CA GLU A 203 16.04 12.58 -8.19
C GLU A 203 17.05 11.51 -8.62
N ALA A 204 17.25 10.48 -7.80
CA ALA A 204 18.12 9.35 -8.12
C ALA A 204 17.59 8.53 -9.32
N SER A 205 16.27 8.33 -9.41
CA SER A 205 15.64 7.61 -10.53
C SER A 205 15.65 8.39 -11.85
N ARG A 206 15.70 9.74 -11.77
CA ARG A 206 15.76 10.64 -12.94
C ARG A 206 17.16 10.84 -13.52
N SER A 207 18.20 10.33 -12.85
CA SER A 207 19.58 10.41 -13.37
C SER A 207 19.79 9.45 -14.53
N PRO A 208 20.07 9.92 -15.78
CA PRO A 208 20.35 9.02 -16.89
C PRO A 208 21.65 8.27 -16.63
N ARG A 209 21.62 6.93 -16.71
CA ARG A 209 22.83 6.11 -16.74
C ARG A 209 23.69 6.61 -17.91
N CYS A 210 24.79 7.30 -17.62
CA CYS A 210 25.81 7.62 -18.61
C CYS A 210 26.31 6.31 -19.24
N SER A 211 25.81 6.00 -20.43
CA SER A 211 26.40 4.98 -21.28
C SER A 211 27.81 5.43 -21.62
N ASN A 212 28.82 4.73 -21.09
CA ASN A 212 30.20 4.84 -21.57
C ASN A 212 30.24 4.40 -23.03
N ARG A 213 30.02 5.33 -23.96
CA ARG A 213 30.49 5.21 -25.34
C ARG A 213 31.99 5.50 -25.31
N ARG A 214 32.80 4.47 -25.11
CA ARG A 214 34.18 4.52 -25.60
C ARG A 214 34.16 4.12 -27.07
N SER A 215 34.18 5.14 -27.91
CA SER A 215 34.76 5.10 -29.24
C SER A 215 36.25 4.77 -29.11
N ASP A 216 36.68 3.67 -29.72
CA ASP A 216 38.04 3.55 -30.25
C ASP A 216 37.91 3.31 -31.76
N ILE A 217 38.30 4.34 -32.50
CA ILE A 217 38.56 4.31 -33.94
C ILE A 217 40.08 4.27 -34.08
N GLY A 218 40.58 3.33 -34.89
CA GLY A 218 41.87 3.39 -35.58
C GLY A 218 42.92 2.40 -35.08
N GLU A 219 43.25 1.38 -35.88
CA GLU A 219 44.31 1.50 -36.90
C GLU A 219 44.46 0.19 -37.69
N ASP A 220 44.67 0.35 -38.99
CA ASP A 220 44.95 -0.68 -39.98
C ASP A 220 46.23 -1.48 -39.69
N ALA A 221 46.26 -2.71 -40.23
CA ALA A 221 47.33 -3.26 -41.06
C ALA A 221 47.93 -4.63 -40.64
N TYR A 222 48.07 -5.46 -41.68
CA TYR A 222 48.85 -6.69 -41.81
C TYR A 222 48.33 -7.99 -41.16
N ARG A 223 47.80 -8.90 -41.99
CA ARG A 223 48.57 -10.05 -42.51
C ARG A 223 47.80 -10.78 -43.62
N GLY A 224 48.42 -10.87 -44.79
CA GLY A 224 47.99 -11.70 -45.90
C GLY A 224 48.58 -13.12 -45.87
N TYR A 225 48.20 -13.87 -46.91
CA TYR A 225 48.61 -15.21 -47.36
C TYR A 225 48.02 -16.39 -46.57
N GLY A 226 47.38 -17.41 -47.16
CA GLY A 226 47.07 -17.76 -48.55
C GLY A 226 46.68 -19.25 -48.65
N LEU A 227 46.03 -19.64 -49.76
CA LEU A 227 45.94 -20.98 -50.39
C LEU A 227 45.33 -22.12 -49.52
N MET A 228 44.29 -22.87 -49.93
CA MET A 228 43.85 -23.41 -51.23
C MET A 228 42.33 -23.41 -51.34
#